data_AF-A0A969S2I7-F1
#
_entry.id   AF-A0A969S2I7-F1
#
_cell.length_a   1.000
_cell.length_b   1.000
_cell.length_c   1.000
_cell.angle_alpha   90.00
_cell.angle_beta   90.00
_cell.angle_gamma   90.00
#
_symmetry.space_group_name_H-M   'P 1'
#
loop_
_entity.id
_entity.type
_entity.pdbx_description
1 polymer ?
#
loop_
_entity_poly.entity_id
_entity_poly.type
_entity_poly.pdbx_seq_one_letter_code
_entity_poly.pdbx_strand_id
1 'polypeptide(L)'
;MNVTRLNNTIVAHNQAANGVDVAGNFVDQGNNLIGIADGSTGFTNSTLVGTSAAPIYPLLAPLGNNGGLTQTRALLPGSPGIDAGNSSVLSDQRGIGRVNAPDIGAFESRGFVLTAQGGGGQTTEVTTAFGSPLAVAIASPFGEPVDGGQINFVAPTTGSSAVFSSNPLAIPITAGAAQISLSANGVEGTYAVSATGNGLSPVVFTLTNTLPPTIPPPSIPPTP
;
A
#
# COMPACT_ATOMS: atom_id res chain seq x y z
N MET A 1 23.24 11.83 31.15
CA MET A 1 22.15 10.96 30.68
C MET A 1 22.35 10.80 29.18
N ASN A 2 22.59 9.59 28.68
CA ASN A 2 22.77 9.39 27.24
C ASN A 2 21.39 9.39 26.58
N VAL A 3 21.17 10.27 25.60
CA VAL A 3 19.92 10.33 24.84
C VAL A 3 20.16 9.65 23.49
N THR A 4 19.27 8.72 23.12
CA THR A 4 19.31 8.05 21.83
C THR A 4 18.93 9.04 20.72
N ARG A 5 19.76 9.12 19.68
CA ARG A 5 19.53 9.97 18.51
C ARG A 5 19.26 9.10 17.30
N LEU A 6 18.19 9.38 16.57
CA LEU A 6 17.81 8.61 15.38
C LEU A 6 17.81 9.53 14.16
N ASN A 7 18.40 9.06 13.06
CA ASN A 7 18.40 9.71 11.76
C ASN A 7 18.16 8.66 10.68
N ASN A 8 17.22 8.88 9.76
CA ASN A 8 16.97 8.00 8.62
C ASN A 8 16.84 6.51 9.03
N THR A 9 16.20 6.25 10.17
CA THR A 9 16.18 4.93 10.82
C THR A 9 14.77 4.37 10.91
N ILE A 10 14.61 3.07 10.63
CA ILE A 10 13.38 2.32 10.87
C ILE A 10 13.49 1.61 12.22
N VAL A 11 12.54 1.85 13.12
CA VAL A 11 12.36 1.11 14.37
C VAL A 11 10.91 0.62 14.44
N ALA A 12 10.70 -0.65 14.16
CA ALA A 12 9.37 -1.25 14.06
C ALA A 12 9.40 -2.76 14.34
N HIS A 13 8.27 -3.31 14.76
CA HIS A 13 8.09 -4.73 15.10
C HIS A 13 8.95 -5.23 16.28
N ASN A 14 9.34 -4.36 17.20
CA ASN A 14 10.00 -4.79 18.42
C ASN A 14 8.99 -5.45 19.37
N GLN A 15 9.40 -6.56 19.99
CA GLN A 15 8.52 -7.38 20.85
C GLN A 15 8.63 -7.00 22.33
N ALA A 16 8.55 -5.71 22.66
CA ALA A 16 8.54 -5.27 24.06
C ALA A 16 7.23 -5.67 24.78
N ALA A 17 7.25 -5.73 26.12
CA ALA A 17 6.10 -6.17 26.92
C ALA A 17 4.80 -5.36 26.70
N ASN A 18 4.93 -4.10 26.25
CA ASN A 18 3.79 -3.21 25.98
C ASN A 18 3.50 -3.06 24.47
N GLY A 19 4.16 -3.84 23.60
CA GLY A 19 3.97 -3.79 22.14
C GLY A 19 4.48 -2.52 21.45
N VAL A 20 5.16 -1.63 22.17
CA VAL A 20 5.75 -0.39 21.61
C VAL A 20 7.12 -0.66 21.01
N ASP A 21 7.45 0.08 19.95
CA ASP A 21 8.74 -0.07 19.27
C ASP A 21 9.88 0.68 19.96
N VAL A 22 9.52 1.73 20.68
CA VAL A 22 10.44 2.60 21.42
C VAL A 22 9.76 3.09 22.71
N ALA A 23 10.57 3.38 23.73
CA ALA A 23 10.09 3.97 24.98
C ALA A 23 11.10 5.01 25.50
N GLY A 24 10.60 6.11 26.07
CA GLY A 24 11.41 7.17 26.67
C GLY A 24 11.72 8.34 25.73
N ASN A 25 12.76 9.10 26.06
CA ASN A 25 13.09 10.34 25.33
C ASN A 25 14.12 10.10 24.23
N PHE A 26 13.83 10.60 23.04
CA PHE A 26 14.70 10.53 21.86
C PHE A 26 15.08 11.94 21.37
N VAL A 27 16.18 12.02 20.63
CA VAL A 27 16.42 13.17 19.74
C VAL A 27 16.14 12.73 18.31
N ASP A 28 15.14 13.33 17.70
CA ASP A 28 14.89 13.22 16.28
C ASP A 28 15.90 14.04 15.48
N GLN A 29 16.68 13.38 14.64
CA GLN A 29 17.56 14.04 13.67
C GLN A 29 17.00 14.00 12.24
N GLY A 30 15.77 13.52 12.05
CA GLY A 30 15.06 13.53 10.79
C GLY A 30 14.74 12.16 10.23
N ASN A 31 13.61 12.09 9.50
CA ASN A 31 13.29 11.05 8.54
C ASN A 31 13.35 9.62 9.09
N ASN A 32 12.90 9.43 10.33
CA ASN A 32 12.77 8.10 10.91
C ASN A 32 11.39 7.50 10.60
N LEU A 33 11.26 6.19 10.76
CA LEU A 33 9.97 5.49 10.79
C LEU A 33 9.90 4.71 12.09
N ILE A 34 8.98 5.10 12.97
CA ILE A 34 8.70 4.43 14.22
C ILE A 34 7.33 3.78 14.12
N GLY A 35 7.27 2.44 14.20
CA GLY A 35 6.02 1.72 13.99
C GLY A 35 4.97 2.02 15.05
N ILE A 36 5.36 2.00 16.32
CA ILE A 36 4.54 2.32 17.49
C ILE A 36 5.39 3.10 18.51
N ALA A 37 5.08 4.38 18.71
CA ALA A 37 5.87 5.27 19.58
C ALA A 37 5.20 5.63 20.92
N ASP A 38 4.07 5.01 21.28
CA ASP A 38 3.36 5.30 22.52
C ASP A 38 4.30 5.27 23.74
N GLY A 39 4.23 6.29 24.59
CA GLY A 39 5.12 6.44 25.75
C GLY A 39 6.53 6.94 25.41
N SER A 40 6.80 7.36 24.17
CA SER A 40 8.03 8.06 23.78
C SER A 40 7.82 9.56 23.54
N THR A 41 8.90 10.33 23.67
CA THR A 41 8.92 11.78 23.40
C THR A 41 10.11 12.17 22.52
N GLY A 42 10.03 13.34 21.89
CA GLY A 42 11.15 13.95 21.16
C GLY A 42 11.20 13.65 19.66
N PHE A 43 10.25 12.85 19.14
CA PHE A 43 9.98 12.75 17.70
C PHE A 43 9.27 14.00 17.18
N THR A 44 9.65 14.45 15.98
CA THR A 44 9.09 15.63 15.31
C THR A 44 8.41 15.24 14.00
N ASN A 45 7.83 16.21 13.27
CA ASN A 45 7.08 15.95 12.04
C ASN A 45 7.93 15.40 10.87
N SER A 46 9.27 15.45 10.97
CA SER A 46 10.13 14.79 9.98
C SER A 46 10.14 13.27 10.10
N THR A 47 9.63 12.72 11.20
CA THR A 47 9.56 11.28 11.46
C THR A 47 8.14 10.77 11.22
N LEU A 48 8.02 9.61 10.57
CA LEU A 48 6.78 8.85 10.51
C LEU A 48 6.58 8.16 11.85
N VAL A 49 5.56 8.57 12.61
CA VAL A 49 5.29 8.07 13.96
C VAL A 49 3.93 7.38 13.99
N GLY A 50 3.94 6.06 14.14
CA GLY A 50 2.72 5.29 14.40
C GLY A 50 2.38 5.21 15.88
N THR A 51 1.17 4.76 16.15
CA THR A 51 0.65 4.57 17.51
C THR A 51 0.07 3.17 17.68
N SER A 52 -0.21 2.75 18.90
CA SER A 52 -0.87 1.49 19.19
C SER A 52 -2.25 1.37 18.52
N ALA A 53 -2.96 2.49 18.35
CA ALA A 53 -4.26 2.56 17.68
C ALA A 53 -4.16 2.61 16.14
N ALA A 54 -3.03 3.12 15.62
CA ALA A 54 -2.74 3.18 14.19
C ALA A 54 -1.25 2.90 13.94
N PRO A 55 -0.83 1.62 14.00
CA PRO A 55 0.56 1.25 13.80
C PRO A 55 1.01 1.54 12.37
N ILE A 56 2.25 1.98 12.20
CA ILE A 56 2.87 2.09 10.88
C ILE A 56 3.68 0.82 10.62
N TYR A 57 3.26 0.05 9.62
CA TYR A 57 4.01 -1.10 9.16
C TYR A 57 5.08 -0.66 8.15
N PRO A 58 6.37 -0.96 8.36
CA PRO A 58 7.44 -0.54 7.46
C PRO A 58 7.49 -1.38 6.17
N LEU A 59 6.71 -2.45 6.08
CA LEU A 59 6.65 -3.37 4.92
C LEU A 59 8.04 -3.79 4.44
N LEU A 60 8.77 -4.47 5.31
CA LEU A 60 10.11 -4.96 5.04
C LEU A 60 10.11 -6.44 4.70
N ALA A 61 10.91 -6.83 3.72
CA ALA A 61 11.25 -8.21 3.48
C ALA A 61 11.97 -8.82 4.70
N PRO A 62 11.99 -10.16 4.83
CA PRO A 62 12.89 -10.84 5.76
C PRO A 62 14.35 -10.41 5.58
N LEU A 63 15.15 -10.52 6.64
CA LEU A 63 16.59 -10.28 6.56
C LEU A 63 17.21 -11.27 5.56
N GLY A 64 17.92 -10.76 4.55
CA GLY A 64 18.40 -11.60 3.45
C GLY A 64 19.56 -11.00 2.66
N ASN A 65 20.08 -11.81 1.74
CA ASN A 65 21.17 -11.42 0.84
C ASN A 65 20.60 -10.63 -0.35
N ASN A 66 20.52 -9.31 -0.23
CA ASN A 66 19.99 -8.46 -1.31
C ASN A 66 21.08 -7.85 -2.21
N GLY A 67 22.24 -8.51 -2.33
CA GLY A 67 23.32 -8.13 -3.25
C GLY A 67 24.50 -7.34 -2.66
N GLY A 68 24.60 -7.22 -1.33
CA GLY A 68 25.73 -6.55 -0.63
C GLY A 68 26.60 -7.49 0.22
N LEU A 69 27.59 -6.94 0.92
CA LEU A 69 28.49 -7.69 1.82
C LEU A 69 27.83 -8.14 3.12
N THR A 70 26.72 -7.49 3.51
CA THR A 70 25.93 -7.83 4.69
C THR A 70 24.48 -8.05 4.30
N GLN A 71 23.76 -8.81 5.12
CA GLN A 71 22.32 -8.97 4.94
C GLN A 71 21.60 -7.63 5.21
N THR A 72 20.55 -7.36 4.45
CA THR A 72 19.68 -6.18 4.60
C THR A 72 18.22 -6.62 4.65
N ARG A 73 17.34 -5.71 5.05
CA ARG A 73 15.89 -5.84 4.87
C ARG A 73 15.48 -4.92 3.73
N ALA A 74 15.02 -5.50 2.62
CA ALA A 74 14.52 -4.72 1.48
C ALA A 74 13.17 -4.08 1.83
N LEU A 75 12.95 -2.85 1.37
CA LEU A 75 11.63 -2.21 1.38
C LEU A 75 10.76 -2.88 0.32
N LEU A 76 9.56 -3.29 0.70
CA LEU A 76 8.57 -3.90 -0.20
C LEU A 76 7.69 -2.81 -0.83
N PRO A 77 7.04 -3.10 -1.97
CA PRO A 77 6.08 -2.17 -2.58
C PRO A 77 5.04 -1.67 -1.57
N GLY A 78 4.75 -0.36 -1.62
CA GLY A 78 3.82 0.30 -0.69
C GLY A 78 4.42 0.69 0.66
N SER A 79 5.69 0.38 0.93
CA SER A 79 6.34 0.79 2.19
C SER A 79 6.27 2.31 2.41
N PRO A 80 5.91 2.76 3.63
CA PRO A 80 6.03 4.18 4.00
C PRO A 80 7.47 4.69 4.05
N GLY A 81 8.47 3.79 4.08
CA GLY A 81 9.89 4.15 4.07
C GLY A 81 10.44 4.53 2.70
N ILE A 82 9.70 4.26 1.62
CA ILE A 82 10.10 4.59 0.24
C ILE A 82 9.99 6.09 0.00
N ASP A 83 11.04 6.70 -0.55
CA ASP A 83 11.17 8.14 -0.85
C ASP A 83 10.94 9.06 0.37
N ALA A 84 11.01 8.53 1.59
CA ALA A 84 10.68 9.24 2.84
C ALA A 84 11.93 9.61 3.67
N GLY A 85 13.11 9.26 3.18
CA GLY A 85 14.40 9.46 3.81
C GLY A 85 15.02 10.83 3.53
N ASN A 86 16.10 11.10 4.27
CA ASN A 86 17.02 12.18 3.97
C ASN A 86 18.41 11.71 4.39
N SER A 87 19.35 11.68 3.44
CA SER A 87 20.70 11.19 3.72
C SER A 87 21.75 11.99 2.97
N SER A 88 22.83 12.32 3.67
CA SER A 88 24.08 12.79 3.05
C SER A 88 24.96 11.63 2.55
N VAL A 89 24.59 10.38 2.84
CA VAL A 89 25.29 9.19 2.34
C VAL A 89 24.82 8.91 0.92
N LEU A 90 25.76 8.77 -0.02
CA LEU A 90 25.43 8.62 -1.44
C LEU A 90 25.00 7.21 -1.85
N SER A 91 25.19 6.22 -0.99
CA SER A 91 24.87 4.83 -1.26
C SER A 91 24.23 4.14 -0.06
N ASP A 92 23.45 3.11 -0.33
CA ASP A 92 22.92 2.22 0.70
C ASP A 92 23.97 1.20 1.17
N GLN A 93 23.60 0.30 2.09
CA GLN A 93 24.54 -0.69 2.66
C GLN A 93 25.08 -1.70 1.62
N ARG A 94 24.41 -1.84 0.47
CA ARG A 94 24.86 -2.70 -0.63
C ARG A 94 25.87 -2.00 -1.53
N GLY A 95 26.06 -0.68 -1.36
CA GLY A 95 26.82 0.16 -2.29
C GLY A 95 26.02 0.61 -3.50
N ILE A 96 24.69 0.44 -3.49
CA ILE A 96 23.81 0.96 -4.54
C ILE A 96 23.57 2.43 -4.28
N GLY A 97 23.71 3.27 -5.32
CA GLY A 97 23.47 4.70 -5.22
C GLY A 97 22.04 5.01 -4.80
N ARG A 98 21.88 5.97 -3.88
CA ARG A 98 20.56 6.50 -3.53
C ARG A 98 20.04 7.39 -4.65
N VAL A 99 18.78 7.23 -5.01
CA VAL A 99 18.15 7.92 -6.14
C VAL A 99 16.97 8.76 -5.65
N ASN A 100 16.62 9.82 -6.37
CA ASN A 100 15.52 10.73 -5.99
C ASN A 100 15.60 11.19 -4.53
N ALA A 101 14.48 11.10 -3.79
CA ALA A 101 14.47 11.18 -2.35
C ALA A 101 14.92 9.83 -1.80
N PRO A 102 15.98 9.77 -0.98
CA PRO A 102 16.43 8.52 -0.37
C PRO A 102 15.33 7.76 0.36
N ASP A 103 15.48 6.45 0.44
CA ASP A 103 14.66 5.64 1.34
C ASP A 103 15.14 5.71 2.80
N ILE A 104 14.20 5.58 3.74
CA ILE A 104 14.52 5.44 5.17
C ILE A 104 15.19 4.08 5.40
N GLY A 105 16.32 4.08 6.11
CA GLY A 105 17.03 2.88 6.52
C GLY A 105 18.23 2.53 5.64
N ALA A 106 18.64 1.25 5.68
CA ALA A 106 19.90 0.77 5.10
C ALA A 106 19.82 0.30 3.64
N PHE A 107 18.63 0.32 3.05
CA PHE A 107 18.33 -0.21 1.73
C PHE A 107 17.65 0.87 0.89
N GLU A 108 18.08 0.99 -0.37
CA GLU A 108 17.44 1.85 -1.36
C GLU A 108 16.65 1.01 -2.38
N SER A 109 15.33 1.13 -2.39
CA SER A 109 14.50 0.57 -3.44
C SER A 109 14.79 1.24 -4.78
N ARG A 110 14.78 0.45 -5.85
CA ARG A 110 15.07 0.94 -7.21
C ARG A 110 13.84 0.98 -8.10
N GLY A 111 12.67 1.02 -7.47
CA GLY A 111 11.37 1.09 -8.11
C GLY A 111 10.74 -0.26 -8.41
N PHE A 112 9.42 -0.21 -8.56
CA PHE A 112 8.60 -1.34 -8.95
C PHE A 112 7.63 -0.94 -10.07
N VAL A 113 7.14 -1.93 -10.79
CA VAL A 113 6.23 -1.77 -11.92
C VAL A 113 4.94 -2.50 -11.61
N LEU A 114 3.82 -1.81 -11.80
CA LEU A 114 2.48 -2.38 -11.77
C LEU A 114 2.03 -2.67 -13.20
N THR A 115 1.41 -3.82 -13.40
CA THR A 115 0.82 -4.19 -14.70
C THR A 115 -0.55 -4.81 -14.47
N ALA A 116 -1.56 -4.33 -15.18
CA ALA A 116 -2.89 -4.93 -15.15
C ALA A 116 -2.81 -6.40 -15.62
N GLN A 117 -3.29 -7.32 -14.79
CA GLN A 117 -3.32 -8.75 -15.10
C GLN A 117 -4.72 -9.23 -15.46
N GLY A 118 -5.79 -8.59 -14.94
CA GLY A 118 -7.17 -8.98 -15.26
C GLY A 118 -8.25 -8.23 -14.48
N GLY A 119 -9.51 -8.54 -14.80
CA GLY A 119 -10.70 -8.03 -14.11
C GLY A 119 -11.20 -6.64 -14.54
N GLY A 120 -10.46 -5.91 -15.38
CA GLY A 120 -10.94 -4.66 -15.95
C GLY A 120 -12.04 -4.87 -17.00
N GLY A 121 -12.84 -3.84 -17.24
CA GLY A 121 -13.87 -3.80 -18.29
C GLY A 121 -15.13 -4.60 -17.99
N GLN A 122 -15.34 -5.00 -16.73
CA GLN A 122 -16.50 -5.81 -16.36
C GLN A 122 -17.75 -4.94 -16.16
N THR A 123 -18.91 -5.56 -16.36
CA THR A 123 -20.22 -4.99 -16.10
C THR A 123 -21.02 -5.93 -15.22
N THR A 124 -21.74 -5.40 -14.24
CA THR A 124 -22.69 -6.17 -13.44
C THR A 124 -23.84 -5.30 -12.97
N GLU A 125 -24.95 -5.92 -12.57
CA GLU A 125 -26.09 -5.18 -12.03
C GLU A 125 -25.72 -4.48 -10.72
N VAL A 126 -26.33 -3.34 -10.42
CA VAL A 126 -26.17 -2.66 -9.12
C VAL A 126 -26.35 -3.63 -7.95
N THR A 127 -25.54 -3.46 -6.90
CA THR A 127 -25.54 -4.33 -5.70
C THR A 127 -25.09 -5.79 -5.90
N THR A 128 -24.63 -6.17 -7.10
CA THR A 128 -24.15 -7.52 -7.39
C THR A 128 -22.62 -7.59 -7.52
N ALA A 129 -22.05 -8.78 -7.32
CA ALA A 129 -20.60 -9.02 -7.40
C ALA A 129 -20.12 -9.01 -8.87
N PHE A 130 -18.94 -8.45 -9.12
CA PHE A 130 -18.24 -8.62 -10.40
C PHE A 130 -17.72 -10.05 -10.53
N GLY A 131 -17.78 -10.60 -11.75
CA GLY A 131 -17.49 -12.02 -12.00
C GLY A 131 -16.02 -12.42 -11.88
N SER A 132 -15.09 -11.47 -12.03
CA SER A 132 -13.64 -11.67 -11.91
C SER A 132 -13.03 -10.66 -10.93
N PRO A 133 -12.02 -11.05 -10.15
CA PRO A 133 -11.28 -10.10 -9.32
C PRO A 133 -10.47 -9.13 -10.21
N LEU A 134 -10.30 -7.89 -9.75
CA LEU A 134 -9.26 -7.03 -10.30
C LEU A 134 -7.90 -7.59 -9.89
N ALA A 135 -6.99 -7.72 -10.83
CA ALA A 135 -5.67 -8.28 -10.59
C ALA A 135 -4.58 -7.38 -11.17
N VAL A 136 -3.58 -7.09 -10.36
CA VAL A 136 -2.36 -6.37 -10.76
C VAL A 136 -1.15 -7.23 -10.42
N ALA A 137 -0.25 -7.37 -11.39
CA ALA A 137 1.07 -7.95 -11.20
C ALA A 137 2.06 -6.85 -10.78
N ILE A 138 2.96 -7.18 -9.87
CA ILE A 138 3.98 -6.29 -9.32
C ILE A 138 5.34 -6.94 -9.54
N ALA A 139 6.28 -6.19 -10.11
CA ALA A 139 7.64 -6.65 -10.33
C ALA A 139 8.65 -5.54 -10.04
N SER A 140 9.85 -5.92 -9.61
CA SER A 140 11.01 -5.01 -9.59
C SER A 140 11.87 -5.25 -10.83
N PRO A 141 12.20 -4.21 -11.62
CA PRO A 141 13.17 -4.33 -12.71
C PRO A 141 14.56 -4.77 -12.24
N PHE A 142 14.84 -4.68 -10.93
CA PHE A 142 16.13 -4.99 -10.34
C PHE A 142 16.11 -6.22 -9.43
N GLY A 143 15.04 -7.03 -9.50
CA GLY A 143 14.92 -8.28 -8.74
C GLY A 143 14.70 -8.10 -7.24
N GLU A 144 14.25 -6.92 -6.81
CA GLU A 144 13.89 -6.67 -5.41
C GLU A 144 12.59 -7.39 -5.04
N PRO A 145 12.46 -7.90 -3.79
CA PRO A 145 11.30 -8.68 -3.38
C PRO A 145 10.02 -7.83 -3.42
N VAL A 146 8.92 -8.45 -3.84
CA VAL A 146 7.60 -7.80 -3.93
C VAL A 146 6.57 -8.41 -2.98
N ASP A 147 6.70 -9.71 -2.68
CA ASP A 147 5.77 -10.43 -1.81
C ASP A 147 5.81 -9.93 -0.37
N GLY A 148 4.63 -9.75 0.21
CA GLY A 148 4.43 -9.12 1.52
C GLY A 148 4.32 -7.59 1.48
N GLY A 149 4.60 -6.96 0.33
CA GLY A 149 4.26 -5.56 0.08
C GLY A 149 2.75 -5.35 0.00
N GLN A 150 2.31 -4.11 -0.19
CA GLN A 150 0.89 -3.76 -0.24
C GLN A 150 0.56 -2.84 -1.42
N ILE A 151 -0.62 -3.05 -1.99
CA ILE A 151 -1.23 -2.19 -3.02
C ILE A 151 -2.61 -1.74 -2.53
N ASN A 152 -2.90 -0.45 -2.69
CA ASN A 152 -4.18 0.13 -2.35
C ASN A 152 -5.11 0.12 -3.56
N PHE A 153 -6.30 -0.46 -3.41
CA PHE A 153 -7.39 -0.29 -4.36
C PHE A 153 -8.30 0.85 -3.90
N VAL A 154 -8.59 1.76 -4.82
CA VAL A 154 -9.38 2.98 -4.58
C VAL A 154 -10.49 3.09 -5.62
N ALA A 155 -11.74 3.17 -5.16
CA ALA A 155 -12.90 3.46 -6.00
C ALA A 155 -13.46 4.86 -5.69
N PRO A 156 -14.32 5.44 -6.54
CA PRO A 156 -14.93 6.75 -6.24
C PRO A 156 -15.72 6.72 -4.93
N THR A 157 -15.70 7.82 -4.18
CA THR A 157 -16.47 7.95 -2.92
C THR A 157 -17.88 8.47 -3.14
N THR A 158 -18.21 8.93 -4.36
CA THR A 158 -19.52 9.43 -4.77
C THR A 158 -19.91 8.87 -6.14
N GLY A 159 -21.21 8.81 -6.43
CA GLY A 159 -21.72 8.29 -7.70
C GLY A 159 -21.60 6.77 -7.84
N SER A 160 -21.47 6.30 -9.09
CA SER A 160 -21.23 4.88 -9.40
C SER A 160 -19.86 4.46 -8.87
N SER A 161 -19.84 3.37 -8.12
CA SER A 161 -18.62 2.88 -7.45
C SER A 161 -18.66 1.38 -7.20
N ALA A 162 -17.51 0.84 -6.81
CA ALA A 162 -17.36 -0.51 -6.29
C ALA A 162 -17.40 -0.49 -4.74
N VAL A 163 -17.90 -1.57 -4.16
CA VAL A 163 -18.01 -1.79 -2.72
C VAL A 163 -17.06 -2.92 -2.29
N PHE A 164 -16.31 -2.66 -1.23
CA PHE A 164 -15.36 -3.58 -0.58
C PHE A 164 -15.14 -3.12 0.88
N SER A 165 -14.43 -3.91 1.70
CA SER A 165 -14.43 -3.78 3.17
C SER A 165 -13.97 -2.42 3.71
N SER A 166 -13.16 -1.68 2.96
CA SER A 166 -12.78 -0.30 3.25
C SER A 166 -12.40 0.38 1.94
N ASN A 167 -12.53 1.70 1.81
CA ASN A 167 -12.05 2.42 0.63
C ASN A 167 -11.20 3.62 1.08
N PRO A 168 -9.87 3.61 0.87
CA PRO A 168 -9.09 2.61 0.16
C PRO A 168 -8.98 1.26 0.90
N LEU A 169 -8.63 0.19 0.19
CA LEU A 169 -8.27 -1.12 0.78
C LEU A 169 -6.86 -1.53 0.37
N ALA A 170 -6.01 -1.76 1.36
CA ALA A 170 -4.67 -2.31 1.16
C ALA A 170 -4.76 -3.84 1.03
N ILE A 171 -4.20 -4.36 -0.07
CA ILE A 171 -4.13 -5.78 -0.37
C ILE A 171 -2.67 -6.22 -0.35
N PRO A 172 -2.32 -7.29 0.38
CA PRO A 172 -0.96 -7.83 0.38
C PRO A 172 -0.62 -8.45 -0.98
N ILE A 173 0.63 -8.27 -1.41
CA ILE A 173 1.17 -8.93 -2.59
C ILE A 173 1.55 -10.36 -2.22
N THR A 174 1.04 -11.32 -3.00
CA THR A 174 1.35 -12.74 -2.86
C THR A 174 1.67 -13.32 -4.23
N ALA A 175 2.80 -14.03 -4.35
CA ALA A 175 3.27 -14.60 -5.61
C ALA A 175 3.34 -13.56 -6.76
N GLY A 176 3.77 -12.34 -6.44
CA GLY A 176 3.95 -11.25 -7.38
C GLY A 176 2.66 -10.54 -7.82
N ALA A 177 1.52 -10.80 -7.17
CA ALA A 177 0.25 -10.17 -7.54
C ALA A 177 -0.56 -9.70 -6.32
N ALA A 178 -1.38 -8.68 -6.52
CA ALA A 178 -2.45 -8.26 -5.61
C ALA A 178 -3.79 -8.35 -6.34
N GLN A 179 -4.79 -8.94 -5.67
CA GLN A 179 -6.10 -9.21 -6.25
C GLN A 179 -7.24 -8.85 -5.30
N ILE A 180 -8.33 -8.31 -5.84
CA ILE A 180 -9.52 -7.92 -5.05
C ILE A 180 -10.81 -8.29 -5.79
N SER A 181 -11.73 -8.92 -5.06
CA SER A 181 -13.11 -9.12 -5.51
C SER A 181 -13.98 -7.96 -5.04
N LEU A 182 -14.87 -7.49 -5.92
CA LEU A 182 -15.65 -6.27 -5.74
C LEU A 182 -17.12 -6.53 -6.04
N SER A 183 -18.00 -5.71 -5.47
CA SER A 183 -19.41 -5.61 -5.89
C SER A 183 -19.76 -4.22 -6.40
N ALA A 184 -20.69 -4.11 -7.32
CA ALA A 184 -21.29 -2.84 -7.71
C ALA A 184 -22.02 -2.20 -6.53
N ASN A 185 -21.96 -0.88 -6.40
CA ASN A 185 -22.86 -0.15 -5.51
C ASN A 185 -24.27 0.01 -6.12
N GLY A 186 -25.15 0.74 -5.43
CA GLY A 186 -26.53 0.99 -5.86
C GLY A 186 -26.70 2.03 -6.97
N VAL A 187 -25.62 2.50 -7.58
CA VAL A 187 -25.64 3.61 -8.55
C VAL A 187 -25.13 3.13 -9.90
N GLU A 188 -25.97 3.23 -10.93
CA GLU A 188 -25.62 2.93 -12.32
C GLU A 188 -24.57 3.91 -12.84
N GLY A 189 -23.65 3.40 -13.66
CA GLY A 189 -22.63 4.21 -14.31
C GLY A 189 -21.31 3.48 -14.50
N THR A 190 -20.45 4.08 -15.31
CA THR A 190 -19.07 3.62 -15.53
C THR A 190 -18.10 4.44 -14.69
N TYR A 191 -17.16 3.77 -14.04
CA TYR A 191 -16.19 4.40 -13.15
C TYR A 191 -14.85 3.67 -13.20
N ALA A 192 -13.85 4.28 -12.58
CA ALA A 192 -12.49 3.78 -12.49
C ALA A 192 -12.16 3.32 -11.07
N VAL A 193 -11.58 2.13 -10.93
CA VAL A 193 -10.90 1.68 -9.72
C VAL A 193 -9.40 1.73 -9.97
N SER A 194 -8.66 2.42 -9.10
CA SER A 194 -7.22 2.57 -9.22
C SER A 194 -6.49 1.65 -8.23
N ALA A 195 -5.51 0.89 -8.72
CA ALA A 195 -4.51 0.23 -7.90
C ALA A 195 -3.29 1.15 -7.76
N THR A 196 -2.94 1.53 -6.53
CA THR A 196 -1.89 2.50 -6.22
C THR A 196 -0.96 2.00 -5.11
N GLY A 197 0.19 2.66 -4.96
CA GLY A 197 1.11 2.45 -3.84
C GLY A 197 2.18 3.54 -3.82
N ASN A 198 2.86 3.69 -2.69
CA ASN A 198 3.94 4.67 -2.55
C ASN A 198 5.07 4.38 -3.56
N GLY A 199 5.55 5.41 -4.25
CA GLY A 199 6.58 5.29 -5.29
C GLY A 199 6.13 4.60 -6.59
N LEU A 200 4.83 4.38 -6.81
CA LEU A 200 4.30 3.60 -7.93
C LEU A 200 3.38 4.40 -8.85
N SER A 201 3.50 4.17 -10.15
CA SER A 201 2.51 4.65 -11.13
C SER A 201 1.22 3.84 -11.00
N PRO A 202 0.04 4.48 -10.86
CA PRO A 202 -1.23 3.79 -10.74
C PRO A 202 -1.60 2.94 -11.97
N VAL A 203 -2.26 1.81 -11.72
CA VAL A 203 -2.99 1.04 -12.74
C VAL A 203 -4.48 1.28 -12.56
N VAL A 204 -5.19 1.58 -13.66
CA VAL A 204 -6.62 1.91 -13.62
C VAL A 204 -7.44 0.83 -14.30
N PHE A 205 -8.50 0.38 -13.63
CA PHE A 205 -9.48 -0.57 -14.14
C PHE A 205 -10.83 0.14 -14.32
N THR A 206 -11.43 0.02 -15.49
CA THR A 206 -12.80 0.51 -15.73
C THR A 206 -13.83 -0.56 -15.34
N LEU A 207 -14.90 -0.19 -14.65
CA LEU A 207 -16.02 -1.05 -14.29
C LEU A 207 -17.34 -0.33 -14.57
N THR A 208 -18.41 -1.09 -14.79
CA THR A 208 -19.75 -0.56 -15.05
C THR A 208 -20.79 -1.22 -14.17
N ASN A 209 -21.58 -0.41 -13.47
CA ASN A 209 -22.79 -0.84 -12.79
C ASN A 209 -23.97 -0.58 -13.72
N THR A 210 -24.85 -1.56 -13.96
CA THR A 210 -26.08 -1.41 -14.75
C THR A 210 -27.32 -1.58 -13.89
N LEU A 211 -28.43 -0.96 -14.27
CA LEU A 211 -29.71 -1.32 -13.66
C LEU A 211 -30.14 -2.74 -14.08
N PRO A 212 -30.97 -3.42 -13.26
CA PRO A 212 -31.60 -4.66 -13.68
C PRO A 212 -32.47 -4.42 -14.92
N PRO A 213 -32.63 -5.42 -15.80
CA PRO A 213 -33.52 -5.30 -16.94
C PRO A 213 -34.94 -4.95 -16.47
N THR A 214 -35.52 -3.90 -17.06
CA THR A 214 -36.90 -3.51 -16.75
C THR A 214 -37.84 -4.60 -17.24
N ILE A 215 -38.60 -5.22 -16.34
CA ILE A 215 -39.70 -6.11 -16.74
C ILE A 215 -40.84 -5.22 -17.26
N PRO A 216 -41.27 -5.36 -18.52
CA PRO A 216 -42.42 -4.62 -19.01
C PRO A 216 -43.66 -4.94 -18.17
N PRO A 217 -44.56 -3.97 -17.91
CA PRO A 217 -45.82 -4.27 -17.23
C PRO A 217 -46.58 -5.36 -18.01
N PRO A 218 -47.28 -6.28 -17.32
CA PRO A 218 -48.09 -7.29 -17.98
C PRO A 218 -49.07 -6.61 -18.93
N SER A 219 -49.20 -7.13 -20.16
CA SER A 219 -50.18 -6.63 -21.12
C SER A 219 -51.57 -6.74 -20.51
N ILE A 220 -52.25 -5.61 -20.32
CA ILE A 220 -53.64 -5.61 -19.87
C ILE A 220 -54.48 -6.21 -21.01
N PRO A 221 -55.25 -7.30 -20.77
CA PRO A 221 -56.17 -7.83 -21.76
C PRO A 221 -57.17 -6.74 -22.18
N PRO A 222 -57.60 -6.68 -23.45
CA PRO A 222 -58.66 -5.76 -23.85
C PRO A 222 -59.91 -6.01 -22.99
N THR A 223 -60.48 -4.94 -22.43
CA THR A 223 -61.77 -5.00 -21.74
C THR A 223 -62.87 -5.44 -22.72
N PRO A 224 -63.73 -6.39 -22.34
CA PRO A 224 -64.82 -6.90 -23.19
C PRO A 224 -65.87 -5.84 -23.50
#